data_AF-A0A3M6TXB7-F1
#
_entry.id   AF-A0A3M6TXB7-F1
#
_cell.length_a   1.000
_cell.length_b   1.000
_cell.length_c   1.000
_cell.angle_alpha   90.00
_cell.angle_beta   90.00
_cell.angle_gamma   90.00
#
_symmetry.space_group_name_H-M   'P 1'
#
loop_
_entity.id
_entity.type
_entity.pdbx_description
1 polymer ?
#
loop_
_entity_poly.entity_id
_entity_poly.type
_entity_poly.pdbx_seq_one_letter_code
_entity_poly.pdbx_strand_id
1 'polypeptide(L)'
;MATSFKKKSTRGRAIYPPGTRPSLHNNQLLVSSGVPSMDSVIGGGIAVGAVFMVEEDTYSSYARQLSKYFLAEGVISGHSIFLASAEPEPNDILKDLPQQVDNKTYSVDEPGDSSSPIQSMKIAWRYQNQPKLESSPSSGSFGHYFDLTRVMDETKLSSIPIQTFSVTSEMAKCLSCTEERKSSENNVYRALISRINSAIKEGGFTTAEKGLENRTILRIVLHGLGSPLWGEEQHFGNEISPTLTRFLFQLRATLRSALAVCFVTVPTQLFQDPALTRRVERLCDTVVKLESFAGSDNETNPVYKDYHGLFHIVRLPRLNSLVCHVPDSFDLAFKLRRKKMTIEKLHLPPELSETANRTQEDSHRGKPGSLSCQSMVTNSCLDF
;
A
#
# COMPACT_ATOMS: atom_id res chain seq x y z
N MET A 1 -24.32 -6.64 47.74
CA MET A 1 -23.79 -7.80 46.99
C MET A 1 -22.73 -7.30 46.03
N ALA A 2 -21.46 -7.63 46.26
CA ALA A 2 -20.37 -7.26 45.34
C ALA A 2 -20.32 -8.30 44.21
N THR A 3 -20.36 -7.84 42.95
CA THR A 3 -20.35 -8.71 41.78
C THR A 3 -18.96 -9.35 41.62
N SER A 4 -18.90 -10.66 41.84
CA SER A 4 -17.69 -11.48 41.66
C SER A 4 -17.45 -11.79 40.18
N PHE A 5 -17.07 -10.79 39.38
CA PHE A 5 -16.49 -11.03 38.06
C PHE A 5 -14.98 -11.24 38.19
N LYS A 6 -14.55 -12.51 38.34
CA LYS A 6 -13.14 -12.87 38.17
C LYS A 6 -12.83 -12.99 36.68
N LYS A 7 -12.02 -12.07 36.16
CA LYS A 7 -11.46 -12.17 34.79
C LYS A 7 -10.62 -13.44 34.73
N LYS A 8 -11.07 -14.45 34.00
CA LYS A 8 -10.35 -15.71 33.77
C LYS A 8 -9.09 -15.38 32.93
N SER A 9 -7.99 -15.05 33.60
CA SER A 9 -6.73 -14.57 33.01
C SER A 9 -5.87 -15.71 32.44
N THR A 10 -6.50 -16.65 31.75
CA THR A 10 -5.83 -17.75 31.04
C THR A 10 -6.59 -18.07 29.76
N ARG A 11 -6.82 -17.06 28.90
CA ARG A 11 -6.91 -17.37 27.46
C ARG A 11 -5.49 -17.74 27.05
N GLY A 12 -5.25 -19.00 26.69
CA GLY A 12 -4.00 -19.41 26.07
C GLY A 12 -3.67 -18.41 24.96
N ARG A 13 -2.46 -17.86 24.99
CA ARG A 13 -2.02 -16.88 23.99
C ARG A 13 -2.17 -17.56 22.64
N ALA A 14 -3.08 -17.06 21.80
CA ALA A 14 -3.24 -17.59 20.46
C ALA A 14 -1.88 -17.53 19.77
N ILE A 15 -1.39 -18.69 19.32
CA ILE A 15 -0.13 -18.79 18.60
C ILE A 15 -0.45 -18.37 17.18
N TYR A 16 0.07 -17.21 16.78
CA TYR A 16 -0.02 -16.70 15.42
C TYR A 16 1.29 -17.01 14.70
N PRO A 17 1.28 -17.18 13.36
CA PRO A 17 2.49 -17.24 12.56
C PRO A 17 3.43 -16.06 12.89
N PRO A 18 4.75 -16.24 12.83
CA PRO A 18 5.70 -15.14 13.02
C PRO A 18 5.42 -14.02 12.01
N GLY A 19 5.75 -12.77 12.35
CA GLY A 19 5.53 -11.63 11.45
C GLY A 19 4.06 -11.26 11.18
N THR A 20 3.12 -11.79 11.98
CA THR A 20 1.69 -11.49 11.86
C THR A 20 1.10 -10.85 13.12
N ARG A 21 0.06 -10.03 12.93
CA ARG A 21 -0.65 -9.37 14.03
C ARG A 21 -2.16 -9.41 13.80
N PRO A 22 -2.98 -9.73 14.80
CA PRO A 22 -4.43 -9.59 14.67
C PRO A 22 -4.82 -8.11 14.59
N SER A 23 -5.66 -7.77 13.62
CA SER A 23 -6.30 -6.45 13.50
C SER A 23 -7.15 -6.15 14.72
N LEU A 24 -7.07 -4.92 15.21
CA LEU A 24 -7.87 -4.45 16.35
C LEU A 24 -9.37 -4.37 16.03
N HIS A 25 -9.72 -4.20 14.75
CA HIS A 25 -11.11 -3.98 14.34
C HIS A 25 -11.89 -5.28 14.10
N ASN A 26 -11.26 -6.26 13.45
CA ASN A 26 -11.96 -7.47 12.98
C ASN A 26 -11.21 -8.78 13.29
N ASN A 27 -10.16 -8.74 14.13
CA ASN A 27 -9.32 -9.89 14.50
C ASN A 27 -8.72 -10.66 13.30
N GLN A 28 -8.67 -10.06 12.12
CA GLN A 28 -8.01 -10.68 10.98
C GLN A 28 -6.52 -10.64 11.13
N LEU A 29 -5.87 -11.67 10.62
CA LEU A 29 -4.43 -11.73 10.61
C LEU A 29 -3.90 -10.72 9.58
N LEU A 30 -3.06 -9.79 10.02
CA LEU A 30 -2.40 -8.81 9.18
C LEU A 30 -0.91 -9.14 9.06
N VAL A 31 -0.34 -8.85 7.89
CA VAL A 31 1.09 -8.83 7.63
C VAL A 31 1.55 -7.40 7.35
N SER A 32 2.79 -7.07 7.71
CA SER A 32 3.35 -5.76 7.37
C SER A 32 3.66 -5.68 5.87
N SER A 33 3.41 -4.50 5.29
CA SER A 33 3.81 -4.20 3.93
C SER A 33 5.32 -3.95 3.75
N GLY A 34 6.08 -3.84 4.83
CA GLY A 34 7.47 -3.37 4.82
C GLY A 34 7.61 -1.84 4.81
N VAL A 35 6.47 -1.11 4.77
CA VAL A 35 6.41 0.34 4.91
C VAL A 35 5.46 0.67 6.06
N PRO A 36 5.96 0.90 7.30
CA PRO A 36 5.11 1.12 8.47
C PRO A 36 4.12 2.28 8.33
N SER A 37 4.49 3.35 7.61
CA SER A 37 3.58 4.45 7.32
C SER A 37 2.41 4.02 6.42
N MET A 38 2.65 3.15 5.43
CA MET A 38 1.59 2.60 4.60
C MET A 38 0.64 1.74 5.44
N ASP A 39 1.21 0.87 6.29
CA ASP A 39 0.44 0.00 7.17
C ASP A 39 -0.49 0.81 8.06
N SER A 40 -0.01 1.92 8.63
CA SER A 40 -0.84 2.79 9.47
C SER A 40 -2.06 3.36 8.73
N VAL A 41 -1.87 3.76 7.48
CA VAL A 41 -2.88 4.39 6.63
C VAL A 41 -3.94 3.40 6.14
N ILE A 42 -3.56 2.15 5.87
CA ILE A 42 -4.48 1.12 5.33
C ILE A 42 -5.23 0.32 6.41
N GLY A 43 -5.12 0.71 7.69
CA GLY A 43 -5.80 0.04 8.81
C GLY A 43 -4.94 -0.98 9.57
N GLY A 44 -3.62 -0.77 9.57
CA GLY A 44 -2.65 -1.48 10.41
C GLY A 44 -1.85 -2.58 9.72
N GLY A 45 -1.98 -2.76 8.40
CA GLY A 45 -1.28 -3.78 7.61
C GLY A 45 -2.15 -4.39 6.50
N ILE A 46 -1.61 -5.37 5.79
CA ILE A 46 -2.31 -6.09 4.72
C ILE A 46 -2.95 -7.36 5.27
N ALA A 47 -4.22 -7.61 4.98
CA ALA A 47 -4.95 -8.77 5.49
C ALA A 47 -4.53 -10.08 4.80
N VAL A 48 -4.37 -11.15 5.60
CA VAL A 48 -4.15 -12.52 5.12
C VAL A 48 -5.40 -13.04 4.41
N GLY A 49 -5.18 -13.72 3.28
CA GLY A 49 -6.22 -14.21 2.38
C GLY A 49 -6.80 -13.13 1.46
N ALA A 50 -6.10 -11.99 1.31
CA ALA A 50 -6.54 -10.87 0.49
C ALA A 50 -5.62 -10.64 -0.72
N VAL A 51 -6.19 -9.98 -1.75
CA VAL A 51 -5.43 -9.39 -2.85
C VAL A 51 -5.25 -7.89 -2.59
N PHE A 52 -4.01 -7.46 -2.45
CA PHE A 52 -3.59 -6.07 -2.37
C PHE A 52 -3.04 -5.63 -3.72
N MET A 53 -3.67 -4.64 -4.34
CA MET A 53 -3.31 -4.12 -5.65
C MET A 53 -2.74 -2.72 -5.53
N VAL A 54 -1.62 -2.49 -6.23
CA VAL A 54 -1.02 -1.19 -6.45
C VAL A 54 -1.18 -0.83 -7.93
N GLU A 55 -1.91 0.24 -8.21
CA GLU A 55 -1.88 0.86 -9.53
C GLU A 55 -0.57 1.61 -9.71
N GLU A 56 0.14 1.28 -10.78
CA GLU A 56 1.48 1.78 -11.02
C GLU A 56 1.50 3.26 -11.41
N ASP A 57 2.57 3.93 -11.01
CA ASP A 57 2.96 5.23 -11.54
C ASP A 57 3.45 5.11 -12.99
N THR A 58 3.63 6.24 -13.68
CA THR A 58 4.00 6.29 -15.10
C THR A 58 5.27 5.51 -15.45
N TYR A 59 6.21 5.40 -14.52
CA TYR A 59 7.46 4.66 -14.71
C TYR A 59 7.55 3.38 -13.86
N SER A 60 6.46 3.01 -13.18
CA SER A 60 6.39 1.86 -12.27
C SER A 60 7.52 1.82 -11.22
N SER A 61 8.11 2.98 -10.92
CA SER A 61 9.34 3.06 -10.13
C SER A 61 9.02 2.86 -8.65
N TYR A 62 7.99 3.56 -8.18
CA TYR A 62 7.53 3.49 -6.79
C TYR A 62 6.74 2.21 -6.52
N ALA A 63 5.98 1.72 -7.51
CA ALA A 63 5.31 0.43 -7.39
C ALA A 63 6.30 -0.73 -7.22
N ARG A 64 7.37 -0.75 -8.03
CA ARG A 64 8.52 -1.67 -7.85
C ARG A 64 9.18 -1.53 -6.49
N GLN A 65 9.29 -0.31 -6.00
CA GLN A 65 9.91 -0.08 -4.71
C GLN A 65 9.04 -0.64 -3.56
N LEU A 66 7.73 -0.47 -3.61
CA LEU A 66 6.80 -1.07 -2.65
C LEU A 66 6.81 -2.60 -2.70
N SER A 67 6.88 -3.20 -3.88
CA SER A 67 6.96 -4.67 -4.00
C SER A 67 8.26 -5.21 -3.39
N LYS A 68 9.39 -4.51 -3.57
CA LYS A 68 10.67 -4.84 -2.91
C LYS A 68 10.58 -4.75 -1.38
N TYR A 69 9.95 -3.71 -0.82
CA TYR A 69 9.72 -3.62 0.62
C TYR A 69 8.88 -4.81 1.12
N PHE A 70 7.82 -5.15 0.40
CA PHE A 70 6.94 -6.27 0.76
C PHE A 70 7.66 -7.62 0.73
N LEU A 71 8.56 -7.83 -0.24
CA LEU A 71 9.43 -9.01 -0.34
C LEU A 71 10.46 -9.04 0.79
N ALA A 72 11.18 -7.94 1.03
CA ALA A 72 12.20 -7.84 2.08
C ALA A 72 11.60 -8.09 3.48
N GLU A 73 10.42 -7.55 3.77
CA GLU A 73 9.66 -7.84 4.99
C GLU A 73 9.29 -9.33 5.10
N GLY A 74 9.02 -9.98 3.97
CA GLY A 74 8.85 -11.43 3.90
C GLY A 74 10.07 -12.19 4.37
N VAL A 75 11.25 -11.85 3.84
CA VAL A 75 12.53 -12.50 4.19
C VAL A 75 12.84 -12.35 5.67
N ILE A 76 12.74 -11.13 6.20
CA ILE A 76 13.04 -10.85 7.61
C ILE A 76 12.04 -11.53 8.56
N SER A 77 10.77 -11.60 8.17
CA SER A 77 9.74 -12.27 8.96
C SER A 77 9.77 -13.81 8.86
N GLY A 78 10.64 -14.40 8.03
CA GLY A 78 10.67 -15.84 7.79
C GLY A 78 9.46 -16.37 7.01
N HIS A 79 8.86 -15.53 6.17
CA HIS A 79 7.75 -15.90 5.30
C HIS A 79 8.26 -16.52 4.01
N SER A 80 7.46 -17.44 3.46
CA SER A 80 7.73 -18.04 2.15
C SER A 80 7.35 -17.07 1.05
N ILE A 81 8.10 -17.05 -0.05
CA ILE A 81 7.91 -16.07 -1.13
C ILE A 81 7.58 -16.77 -2.44
N PHE A 82 6.59 -16.24 -3.14
CA PHE A 82 6.32 -16.56 -4.53
C PHE A 82 6.40 -15.28 -5.36
N LEU A 83 7.34 -15.17 -6.29
CA LEU A 83 7.53 -13.98 -7.13
C LEU A 83 7.28 -14.32 -8.60
N ALA A 84 6.31 -13.65 -9.21
CA ALA A 84 6.10 -13.70 -10.65
C ALA A 84 6.34 -12.32 -11.27
N SER A 85 7.13 -12.30 -12.34
CA SER A 85 7.43 -11.08 -13.10
C SER A 85 7.69 -11.42 -14.56
N ALA A 86 7.31 -10.51 -15.45
CA ALA A 86 7.71 -10.54 -16.84
C ALA A 86 9.01 -9.75 -17.07
N GLU A 87 9.04 -8.51 -16.57
CA GLU A 87 10.20 -7.64 -16.60
C GLU A 87 10.14 -6.71 -15.36
N PRO A 88 11.25 -6.55 -14.61
CA PRO A 88 12.54 -7.25 -14.73
C PRO A 88 12.44 -8.74 -14.31
N GLU A 89 13.49 -9.53 -14.59
CA GLU A 89 13.50 -10.96 -14.24
C GLU A 89 13.35 -11.14 -12.72
N PRO A 90 12.55 -12.13 -12.24
CA PRO A 90 12.36 -12.37 -10.81
C PRO A 90 13.67 -12.47 -10.01
N ASN A 91 14.69 -13.10 -10.58
CA ASN A 91 15.99 -13.28 -9.93
C ASN A 91 16.72 -11.96 -9.68
N ASP A 92 16.59 -11.00 -10.60
CA ASP A 92 17.23 -9.69 -10.46
C ASP A 92 16.53 -8.84 -9.39
N ILE A 93 15.20 -8.96 -9.27
CA ILE A 93 14.44 -8.33 -8.19
C ILE A 93 14.90 -8.87 -6.83
N LEU A 94 15.10 -10.18 -6.72
CA LEU A 94 15.52 -10.83 -5.47
C LEU A 94 16.94 -10.42 -5.05
N LYS A 95 17.84 -10.23 -6.01
CA LYS A 95 19.22 -9.75 -5.76
C LYS A 95 19.26 -8.29 -5.32
N ASP A 96 18.25 -7.50 -5.64
CA ASP A 96 18.19 -6.06 -5.34
C ASP A 96 17.22 -5.73 -4.20
N LEU A 97 16.99 -6.67 -3.27
CA LEU A 97 16.13 -6.44 -2.11
C LEU A 97 16.85 -5.59 -1.06
N PRO A 98 16.16 -4.60 -0.45
CA PRO A 98 16.79 -3.67 0.48
C PRO A 98 17.10 -4.31 1.84
N GLN A 99 18.18 -3.86 2.48
CA GLN A 99 18.62 -4.37 3.79
C GLN A 99 17.84 -3.74 4.95
N GLN A 100 17.51 -4.55 5.96
CA GLN A 100 16.90 -4.06 7.20
C GLN A 100 17.84 -3.10 7.96
N VAL A 101 17.27 -2.06 8.55
CA VAL A 101 17.93 -1.08 9.44
C VAL A 101 17.39 -1.21 10.86
N ASP A 102 18.26 -1.04 11.86
CA ASP A 102 17.85 -0.96 13.26
C ASP A 102 17.13 0.34 13.57
N ASN A 103 16.04 0.26 14.36
CA ASN A 103 15.20 1.39 14.75
C ASN A 103 15.97 2.57 15.38
N LYS A 104 17.13 2.32 16.00
CA LYS A 104 17.97 3.37 16.61
C LYS A 104 18.58 4.30 15.57
N THR A 105 19.07 3.75 14.46
CA THR A 105 19.62 4.51 13.33
C THR A 105 18.52 5.25 12.56
N TYR A 106 17.27 4.77 12.66
CA TYR A 106 16.11 5.31 11.94
C TYR A 106 15.67 6.71 12.40
N SER A 107 15.98 7.08 13.65
CA SER A 107 15.61 8.37 14.24
C SER A 107 16.59 9.52 13.94
N VAL A 108 17.75 9.22 13.36
CA VAL A 108 18.85 10.18 13.19
C VAL A 108 18.76 10.98 11.88
N ASP A 109 17.90 10.56 10.94
CA ASP A 109 17.77 11.16 9.59
C ASP A 109 16.61 12.18 9.47
N GLU A 110 15.92 12.54 10.55
CA GLU A 110 15.29 13.87 10.55
C GLU A 110 16.43 14.89 10.58
N PRO A 111 16.46 15.91 9.69
CA PRO A 111 17.40 16.99 9.87
C PRO A 111 17.13 17.60 11.24
N GLY A 112 18.02 17.30 12.17
CA GLY A 112 18.13 18.03 13.41
C GLY A 112 18.27 19.48 13.04
N ASP A 113 17.22 20.24 13.34
CA ASP A 113 17.38 21.60 13.77
C ASP A 113 18.49 21.56 14.82
N SER A 114 19.61 22.20 14.49
CA SER A 114 20.86 22.11 15.23
C SER A 114 20.63 22.17 16.73
N SER A 115 21.35 21.31 17.45
CA SER A 115 21.44 21.28 18.91
C SER A 115 21.81 22.66 19.48
N SER A 116 20.79 23.48 19.67
CA SER A 116 20.77 24.62 20.57
C SER A 116 19.96 24.20 21.79
N PRO A 117 20.43 24.48 23.01
CA PRO A 117 19.71 24.09 24.21
C PRO A 117 18.35 24.79 24.18
N ILE A 118 17.31 23.97 24.27
CA ILE A 118 15.89 24.31 24.26
C ILE A 118 15.65 25.49 25.21
N GLN A 119 15.65 26.71 24.68
CA GLN A 119 14.87 27.77 25.28
C GLN A 119 13.42 27.39 25.03
N SER A 120 12.70 27.08 26.11
CA SER A 120 11.25 26.92 26.10
C SER A 120 10.63 28.04 25.26
N MET A 121 10.04 27.71 24.11
CA MET A 121 9.36 28.67 23.25
C MET A 121 8.17 29.27 24.03
N LYS A 122 8.37 30.40 24.71
CA LYS A 122 7.35 31.03 25.58
C LYS A 122 6.11 31.52 24.83
N ILE A 123 6.17 31.62 23.50
CA ILE A 123 5.09 32.17 22.66
C ILE A 123 4.16 31.05 22.14
N ALA A 124 4.68 29.83 21.94
CA ALA A 124 3.96 28.71 21.34
C ALA A 124 3.47 27.67 22.36
N TRP A 125 3.09 28.10 23.57
CA TRP A 125 2.69 27.21 24.67
C TRP A 125 1.49 26.32 24.32
N ARG A 126 0.62 26.76 23.39
CA ARG A 126 -0.56 26.00 22.94
C ARG A 126 -0.21 24.76 22.12
N TYR A 127 0.96 24.74 21.46
CA TYR A 127 1.42 23.60 20.67
C TYR A 127 2.22 22.60 21.50
N GLN A 128 2.67 22.98 22.69
CA GLN A 128 3.43 22.10 23.59
C GLN A 128 2.63 20.88 24.05
N ASN A 129 1.30 21.02 24.12
CA ASN A 129 0.37 19.95 24.51
C ASN A 129 -0.37 19.33 23.32
N GLN A 130 -0.02 19.67 22.07
CA GLN A 130 -0.53 18.88 20.96
C GLN A 130 0.08 17.48 21.05
N PRO A 131 -0.72 16.41 20.89
CA PRO A 131 -0.15 15.08 20.76
C PRO A 131 0.80 15.14 19.57
N LYS A 132 2.11 15.05 19.85
CA LYS A 132 3.08 14.75 18.81
C LYS A 132 2.56 13.48 18.16
N LEU A 133 2.25 13.54 16.88
CA LEU A 133 1.78 12.41 16.11
C LEU A 133 2.97 11.43 16.01
N GLU A 134 3.26 10.72 17.10
CA GLU A 134 4.24 9.65 17.12
C GLU A 134 3.64 8.54 16.26
N SER A 135 4.05 8.52 14.99
CA SER A 135 3.76 7.47 14.03
C SER A 135 4.41 6.12 14.39
N SER A 136 4.87 5.95 15.63
CA SER A 136 5.48 4.71 16.12
C SER A 136 4.86 4.26 17.44
N PRO A 137 3.97 3.26 17.43
CA PRO A 137 3.52 2.63 18.67
C PRO A 137 4.68 1.86 19.32
N SER A 138 4.94 2.19 20.58
CA SER A 138 6.01 1.69 21.45
C SER A 138 5.76 0.28 22.01
N SER A 139 5.41 -0.70 21.15
CA SER A 139 5.28 -2.11 21.55
C SER A 139 5.56 -3.06 20.38
N GLY A 140 6.83 -3.43 20.17
CA GLY A 140 7.25 -4.40 19.14
C GLY A 140 6.94 -3.95 17.71
N SER A 141 7.96 -3.55 16.96
CA SER A 141 7.79 -3.06 15.58
C SER A 141 7.08 -4.12 14.72
N PHE A 142 5.82 -3.87 14.32
CA PHE A 142 5.04 -4.80 13.48
C PHE A 142 5.62 -4.94 12.07
N GLY A 143 6.27 -3.88 11.58
CA GLY A 143 7.06 -3.90 10.36
C GLY A 143 8.49 -3.50 10.66
N HIS A 144 9.39 -3.85 9.75
CA HIS A 144 10.77 -3.42 9.80
C HIS A 144 10.95 -2.20 8.91
N TYR A 145 12.10 -1.58 9.10
CA TYR A 145 12.53 -0.52 8.23
C TYR A 145 13.69 -0.97 7.36
N PHE A 146 13.75 -0.47 6.13
CA PHE A 146 14.77 -0.86 5.17
C PHE A 146 15.50 0.36 4.61
N ASP A 147 16.77 0.17 4.22
CA ASP A 147 17.61 1.16 3.54
C ASP A 147 17.77 0.73 2.08
N LEU A 148 17.27 1.57 1.16
CA LEU A 148 17.34 1.31 -0.28
C LEU A 148 18.76 1.40 -0.86
N THR A 149 19.71 2.00 -0.14
CA THR A 149 21.09 2.12 -0.59
C THR A 149 21.91 0.86 -0.35
N ARG A 150 21.35 -0.11 0.38
CA ARG A 150 22.03 -1.35 0.78
C ARG A 150 21.23 -2.55 0.35
N VAL A 151 21.93 -3.52 -0.23
CA VAL A 151 21.37 -4.78 -0.66
C VAL A 151 21.39 -5.80 0.49
N MET A 152 20.34 -6.61 0.59
CA MET A 152 20.22 -7.69 1.57
C MET A 152 21.22 -8.81 1.28
N ASP A 153 21.77 -9.39 2.34
CA ASP A 153 22.70 -10.51 2.23
C ASP A 153 22.02 -11.79 1.71
N GLU A 154 22.68 -12.51 0.79
CA GLU A 154 22.16 -13.71 0.14
C GLU A 154 21.92 -14.86 1.12
N THR A 155 22.67 -14.88 2.23
CA THR A 155 22.48 -15.85 3.31
C THR A 155 21.05 -15.82 3.87
N LYS A 156 20.47 -14.62 4.01
CA LYS A 156 19.10 -14.44 4.47
C LYS A 156 18.08 -14.91 3.43
N LEU A 157 18.35 -14.68 2.14
CA LEU A 157 17.48 -15.16 1.06
C LEU A 157 17.46 -16.69 1.00
N SER A 158 18.61 -17.34 1.20
CA SER A 158 18.70 -18.81 1.22
C SER A 158 18.01 -19.47 2.42
N SER A 159 17.72 -18.70 3.48
CA SER A 159 17.10 -19.22 4.70
C SER A 159 15.60 -19.50 4.56
N ILE A 160 14.95 -18.94 3.53
CA ILE A 160 13.51 -19.07 3.31
C ILE A 160 13.21 -19.76 1.97
N PRO A 161 12.08 -20.46 1.84
CA PRO A 161 11.66 -21.04 0.57
C PRO A 161 11.14 -19.93 -0.36
N ILE A 162 11.82 -19.78 -1.51
CA ILE A 162 11.48 -18.82 -2.56
C ILE A 162 11.14 -19.59 -3.83
N GLN A 163 9.99 -19.28 -4.44
CA GLN A 163 9.59 -19.78 -5.75
C GLN A 163 9.48 -18.61 -6.73
N THR A 164 10.04 -18.77 -7.93
CA THR A 164 10.01 -17.75 -8.97
C THR A 164 9.24 -18.24 -10.19
N PHE A 165 8.51 -17.34 -10.84
CA PHE A 165 7.79 -17.58 -12.09
C PHE A 165 8.18 -16.49 -13.10
N SER A 166 8.96 -16.87 -14.11
CA SER A 166 9.34 -15.96 -15.20
C SER A 166 8.30 -16.06 -16.32
N VAL A 167 7.55 -14.98 -16.52
CA VAL A 167 6.47 -14.92 -17.51
C VAL A 167 7.01 -15.06 -18.93
N THR A 168 8.15 -14.45 -19.22
CA THR A 168 8.80 -14.51 -20.54
C THR A 168 9.24 -15.94 -20.89
N SER A 169 9.75 -16.69 -19.91
CA SER A 169 10.11 -18.11 -20.10
C SER A 169 8.87 -18.97 -20.36
N GLU A 170 7.78 -18.76 -19.62
CA GLU A 170 6.54 -19.52 -19.81
C GLU A 170 5.88 -19.20 -21.15
N MET A 171 5.91 -17.94 -21.57
CA MET A 171 5.43 -17.54 -22.89
C MET A 171 6.24 -18.21 -24.01
N ALA A 172 7.57 -18.27 -23.89
CA ALA A 172 8.42 -18.97 -24.84
C ALA A 172 8.09 -20.48 -24.93
N LYS A 173 7.81 -21.14 -23.79
CA LYS A 173 7.37 -22.54 -23.77
C LYS A 173 6.03 -22.70 -24.49
N CYS A 174 5.05 -21.84 -24.21
CA CYS A 174 3.74 -21.88 -24.87
C CYS A 174 3.84 -21.70 -26.39
N LEU A 175 4.77 -20.88 -26.88
CA LEU A 175 5.00 -20.69 -28.31
C LEU A 175 5.59 -21.93 -29.01
N SER A 176 6.38 -22.73 -28.27
CA SER A 176 7.00 -23.96 -28.79
C SER A 176 6.06 -25.17 -28.84
N CYS A 177 4.95 -25.15 -28.09
CA CYS A 177 3.96 -26.22 -28.07
C CYS A 177 2.90 -26.00 -29.18
N THR A 178 3.04 -26.68 -30.31
CA THR A 178 2.15 -26.56 -31.48
C THR A 178 0.74 -27.15 -31.31
N GLU A 179 0.48 -27.93 -30.24
CA GLU A 179 -0.73 -28.76 -30.12
C GLU A 179 -1.94 -28.10 -29.42
N GLU A 180 -1.79 -26.99 -28.70
CA GLU A 180 -2.84 -26.43 -27.83
C GLU A 180 -3.54 -25.16 -28.35
N ARG A 181 -3.48 -24.87 -29.65
CA ARG A 181 -4.12 -23.67 -30.26
C ARG A 181 -5.66 -23.66 -30.27
N LYS A 182 -6.33 -24.60 -29.57
CA LYS A 182 -7.79 -24.72 -29.54
C LYS A 182 -8.46 -24.10 -28.30
N SER A 183 -7.71 -23.63 -27.31
CA SER A 183 -8.28 -22.95 -26.14
C SER A 183 -7.97 -21.44 -26.22
N SER A 184 -9.02 -20.62 -26.30
CA SER A 184 -8.96 -19.14 -26.37
C SER A 184 -8.49 -18.47 -25.05
N GLU A 185 -7.94 -19.24 -24.12
CA GLU A 185 -7.50 -18.73 -22.82
C GLU A 185 -5.97 -18.58 -22.83
N ASN A 186 -5.46 -17.43 -22.39
CA ASN A 186 -4.03 -17.20 -22.25
C ASN A 186 -3.41 -18.26 -21.31
N ASN A 187 -2.55 -19.11 -21.88
CA ASN A 187 -1.92 -20.23 -21.19
C ASN A 187 -1.06 -19.79 -19.99
N VAL A 188 -0.52 -18.57 -20.01
CA VAL A 188 0.34 -18.04 -18.95
C VAL A 188 -0.44 -17.87 -17.64
N TYR A 189 -1.63 -17.26 -17.66
CA TYR A 189 -2.43 -17.08 -16.45
C TYR A 189 -2.91 -18.42 -15.87
N ARG A 190 -3.19 -19.41 -16.72
CA ARG A 190 -3.53 -20.78 -16.30
C ARG A 190 -2.34 -21.49 -15.65
N ALA A 191 -1.15 -21.37 -16.24
CA ALA A 191 0.07 -21.90 -15.66
C ALA A 191 0.40 -21.22 -14.32
N LEU A 192 0.25 -19.89 -14.25
CA LEU A 192 0.48 -19.11 -13.03
C LEU A 192 -0.46 -19.56 -11.90
N ILE A 193 -1.78 -19.60 -12.14
CA ILE A 193 -2.72 -19.99 -11.08
C ILE A 193 -2.51 -21.45 -10.65
N SER A 194 -2.16 -22.34 -11.58
CA SER A 194 -1.78 -23.72 -11.27
C SER A 194 -0.56 -23.75 -10.36
N ARG A 195 0.49 -22.99 -10.68
CA ARG A 195 1.72 -22.93 -9.89
C ARG A 195 1.50 -22.32 -8.50
N ILE A 196 0.67 -21.27 -8.40
CA ILE A 196 0.27 -20.68 -7.11
C ILE A 196 -0.49 -21.71 -6.27
N ASN A 197 -1.45 -22.44 -6.87
CA ASN A 197 -2.18 -23.49 -6.16
C ASN A 197 -1.25 -24.62 -5.68
N SER A 198 -0.27 -25.02 -6.49
CA SER A 198 0.76 -25.99 -6.08
C SER A 198 1.61 -25.46 -4.94
N ALA A 199 2.09 -24.21 -5.02
CA ALA A 199 2.87 -23.58 -3.95
C ALA A 199 2.10 -23.51 -2.62
N ILE A 200 0.79 -23.22 -2.68
CA ILE A 200 -0.09 -23.19 -1.50
C ILE A 200 -0.22 -24.59 -0.87
N LYS A 201 -0.42 -25.63 -1.69
CA LYS A 201 -0.60 -27.01 -1.22
C LYS A 201 0.71 -27.63 -0.72
N GLU A 202 1.77 -27.55 -1.52
CA GLU A 202 3.10 -28.11 -1.21
C GLU A 202 3.70 -27.46 0.04
N GLY A 203 3.48 -26.16 0.24
CA GLY A 203 3.96 -25.43 1.40
C GLY A 203 3.04 -25.47 2.63
N GLY A 204 1.93 -26.22 2.61
CA GLY A 204 1.03 -26.37 3.77
C GLY A 204 0.34 -25.06 4.19
N PHE A 205 0.11 -24.13 3.25
CA PHE A 205 -0.52 -22.85 3.55
C PHE A 205 -2.05 -22.94 3.59
N THR A 206 -2.65 -24.10 3.36
CA THR A 206 -4.11 -24.26 3.36
C THR A 206 -4.69 -24.06 4.76
N THR A 207 -5.77 -23.29 4.89
CA THR A 207 -6.41 -23.03 6.20
C THR A 207 -7.10 -24.25 6.80
N ALA A 208 -7.42 -25.26 6.00
CA ALA A 208 -8.16 -26.47 6.38
C ALA A 208 -7.31 -27.50 7.16
N GLU A 209 -5.99 -27.45 7.02
CA GLU A 209 -5.10 -28.35 7.75
C GLU A 209 -5.15 -28.03 9.26
N LYS A 210 -4.92 -29.00 10.16
CA LYS A 210 -5.16 -28.83 11.61
C LYS A 210 -3.90 -28.63 12.47
N GLY A 211 -2.69 -28.79 11.92
CA GLY A 211 -1.45 -28.58 12.67
C GLY A 211 -1.09 -27.10 12.76
N LEU A 212 -1.24 -26.48 13.94
CA LEU A 212 -0.90 -25.06 14.20
C LEU A 212 0.60 -24.81 14.41
N GLU A 213 1.36 -25.87 14.64
CA GLU A 213 2.79 -25.77 14.98
C GLU A 213 3.60 -25.49 13.71
N ASN A 214 4.43 -24.44 13.75
CA ASN A 214 5.35 -24.01 12.68
C ASN A 214 4.72 -23.50 11.37
N ARG A 215 3.49 -22.96 11.41
CA ARG A 215 2.92 -22.30 10.22
C ARG A 215 3.60 -20.98 9.92
N THR A 216 3.92 -20.78 8.64
CA THR A 216 4.37 -19.51 8.08
C THR A 216 3.31 -18.95 7.14
N ILE A 217 3.57 -17.76 6.58
CA ILE A 217 2.71 -17.12 5.59
C ILE A 217 3.40 -17.17 4.23
N LEU A 218 2.62 -17.36 3.17
CA LEU A 218 3.07 -17.22 1.80
C LEU A 218 2.82 -15.80 1.28
N ARG A 219 3.89 -15.08 0.93
CA ARG A 219 3.81 -13.77 0.26
C ARG A 219 3.96 -13.96 -1.23
N ILE A 220 2.86 -13.74 -1.96
CA ILE A 220 2.81 -13.80 -3.42
C ILE A 220 2.98 -12.37 -3.94
N VAL A 221 3.91 -12.17 -4.86
CA VAL A 221 4.13 -10.89 -5.55
C VAL A 221 3.99 -11.11 -7.04
N LEU A 222 3.06 -10.39 -7.66
CA LEU A 222 2.86 -10.41 -9.11
C LEU A 222 3.19 -9.02 -9.65
N HIS A 223 4.26 -8.92 -10.41
CA HIS A 223 4.74 -7.65 -10.94
C HIS A 223 4.20 -7.38 -12.34
N GLY A 224 3.66 -6.17 -12.55
CA GLY A 224 3.20 -5.67 -13.84
C GLY A 224 2.04 -6.48 -14.43
N LEU A 225 1.17 -7.04 -13.58
CA LEU A 225 0.06 -7.91 -14.00
C LEU A 225 -0.88 -7.16 -14.95
N GLY A 226 -1.24 -7.78 -16.06
CA GLY A 226 -2.06 -7.15 -17.10
C GLY A 226 -1.27 -6.26 -18.08
N SER A 227 0.05 -6.13 -17.92
CA SER A 227 0.87 -5.52 -18.98
C SER A 227 0.86 -6.40 -20.24
N PRO A 228 1.14 -5.83 -21.43
CA PRO A 228 1.24 -6.58 -22.67
C PRO A 228 2.21 -7.77 -22.60
N LEU A 229 3.22 -7.70 -21.73
CA LEU A 229 4.19 -8.78 -21.50
C LEU A 229 3.57 -10.05 -20.88
N TRP A 230 2.39 -9.96 -20.28
CA TRP A 230 1.63 -11.11 -19.81
C TRP A 230 0.89 -11.84 -20.93
N GLY A 231 1.01 -11.38 -22.18
CA GLY A 231 0.36 -11.98 -23.35
C GLY A 231 -1.13 -11.66 -23.39
N GLU A 232 -1.52 -10.53 -22.81
CA GLU A 232 -2.91 -10.09 -22.79
C GLU A 232 -3.24 -9.34 -24.08
N GLU A 233 -4.07 -9.97 -24.92
CA GLU A 233 -4.76 -9.28 -26.00
C GLU A 233 -5.95 -8.54 -25.37
N GLN A 234 -5.86 -7.21 -25.31
CA GLN A 234 -6.86 -6.36 -24.64
C GLN A 234 -8.26 -6.50 -25.29
N HIS A 235 -8.32 -6.87 -26.56
CA HIS A 235 -9.56 -6.97 -27.34
C HIS A 235 -9.59 -8.26 -28.17
N PHE A 236 -10.68 -9.01 -28.05
CA PHE A 236 -11.08 -10.02 -29.03
C PHE A 236 -12.25 -9.45 -29.84
N GLY A 237 -11.95 -8.85 -30.99
CA GLY A 237 -12.96 -8.12 -31.76
C GLY A 237 -13.44 -6.87 -31.02
N ASN A 238 -14.76 -6.76 -30.78
CA ASN A 238 -15.38 -5.62 -30.07
C ASN A 238 -15.56 -5.86 -28.56
N GLU A 239 -15.11 -7.01 -28.02
CA GLU A 239 -15.30 -7.37 -26.61
C GLU A 239 -13.98 -7.39 -25.83
N ILE A 240 -14.04 -6.89 -24.59
CA ILE A 240 -12.92 -6.89 -23.65
C ILE A 240 -12.64 -8.33 -23.23
N SER A 241 -11.39 -8.77 -23.37
CA SER A 241 -10.97 -10.10 -22.93
C SER A 241 -11.22 -10.29 -21.42
N PRO A 242 -11.98 -11.31 -20.99
CA PRO A 242 -12.25 -11.53 -19.58
C PRO A 242 -11.08 -12.22 -18.86
N THR A 243 -9.97 -12.51 -19.54
CA THR A 243 -8.91 -13.38 -19.03
C THR A 243 -8.29 -12.87 -17.72
N LEU A 244 -7.86 -11.61 -17.66
CA LEU A 244 -7.32 -11.02 -16.43
C LEU A 244 -8.33 -11.01 -15.30
N THR A 245 -9.57 -10.61 -15.59
CA THR A 245 -10.63 -10.57 -14.58
C THR A 245 -10.97 -11.97 -14.05
N ARG A 246 -10.97 -12.99 -14.91
CA ARG A 246 -11.19 -14.38 -14.50
C ARG A 246 -10.02 -14.91 -13.67
N PHE A 247 -8.79 -14.60 -14.05
CA PHE A 247 -7.60 -14.93 -13.27
C PHE A 247 -7.67 -14.31 -11.87
N LEU A 248 -7.93 -13.01 -11.76
CA LEU A 248 -8.05 -12.31 -10.47
C LEU A 248 -9.20 -12.87 -9.63
N PHE A 249 -10.34 -13.21 -10.23
CA PHE A 249 -11.44 -13.86 -9.54
C PHE A 249 -11.02 -15.21 -8.95
N GLN A 250 -10.33 -16.04 -9.73
CA GLN A 250 -9.83 -17.34 -9.29
C GLN A 250 -8.74 -17.20 -8.21
N LEU A 251 -7.78 -16.30 -8.41
CA LEU A 251 -6.73 -15.98 -7.44
C LEU A 251 -7.33 -15.56 -6.10
N ARG A 252 -8.28 -14.62 -6.13
CA ARG A 252 -8.97 -14.16 -4.93
C ARG A 252 -9.66 -15.32 -4.22
N ALA A 253 -10.38 -16.18 -4.95
CA ALA A 253 -11.04 -17.35 -4.37
C ALA A 253 -10.05 -18.31 -3.71
N THR A 254 -8.91 -18.59 -4.36
CA THR A 254 -7.83 -19.42 -3.81
C THR A 254 -7.27 -18.84 -2.51
N LEU A 255 -7.04 -17.52 -2.45
CA LEU A 255 -6.45 -16.89 -1.26
C LEU A 255 -7.38 -16.92 -0.04
N ARG A 256 -8.71 -16.98 -0.23
CA ARG A 256 -9.65 -17.04 0.90
C ARG A 256 -9.53 -18.28 1.78
N SER A 257 -8.95 -19.36 1.24
CA SER A 257 -8.69 -20.61 1.97
C SER A 257 -7.19 -20.87 2.18
N ALA A 258 -6.35 -19.83 2.07
CA ALA A 258 -4.91 -19.92 2.23
C ALA A 258 -4.37 -18.89 3.23
N LEU A 259 -3.33 -19.28 3.96
CA LEU A 259 -2.44 -18.43 4.76
C LEU A 259 -1.45 -17.72 3.82
N ALA A 260 -1.99 -16.98 2.86
CA ALA A 260 -1.24 -16.30 1.83
C ALA A 260 -1.74 -14.87 1.63
N VAL A 261 -0.86 -13.98 1.19
CA VAL A 261 -1.18 -12.60 0.82
C VAL A 261 -0.63 -12.35 -0.56
N CYS A 262 -1.46 -11.80 -1.45
CA CYS A 262 -1.02 -11.45 -2.80
C CYS A 262 -0.88 -9.95 -2.95
N PHE A 263 0.32 -9.50 -3.30
CA PHE A 263 0.66 -8.13 -3.64
C PHE A 263 0.82 -8.06 -5.17
N VAL A 264 -0.02 -7.28 -5.83
CA VAL A 264 -0.05 -7.19 -7.29
C VAL A 264 0.21 -5.76 -7.70
N THR A 265 1.12 -5.53 -8.64
CA THR A 265 1.25 -4.24 -9.31
C THR A 265 0.58 -4.32 -10.69
N VAL A 266 -0.20 -3.31 -11.05
CA VAL A 266 -0.98 -3.27 -12.30
C VAL A 266 -0.75 -1.92 -12.99
N PRO A 267 -0.22 -1.90 -14.23
CA PRO A 267 -0.07 -0.67 -15.00
C PRO A 267 -1.40 -0.27 -15.62
N THR A 268 -2.32 0.23 -14.80
CA THR A 268 -3.68 0.63 -15.22
C THR A 268 -3.70 1.72 -16.28
N GLN A 269 -2.62 2.50 -16.38
CA GLN A 269 -2.41 3.51 -17.43
C GLN A 269 -2.35 2.92 -18.85
N LEU A 270 -2.00 1.63 -18.98
CA LEU A 270 -1.96 0.92 -20.26
C LEU A 270 -3.33 0.35 -20.66
N PHE A 271 -4.33 0.41 -19.78
CA PHE A 271 -5.68 -0.05 -20.08
C PHE A 271 -6.43 1.02 -20.86
N GLN A 272 -6.87 0.68 -22.07
CA GLN A 272 -7.63 1.60 -22.92
C GLN A 272 -9.05 1.86 -22.40
N ASP A 273 -9.67 0.84 -21.79
CA ASP A 273 -11.04 0.93 -21.29
C ASP A 273 -11.09 1.12 -19.76
N PRO A 274 -11.59 2.27 -19.26
CA PRO A 274 -11.81 2.50 -17.83
C PRO A 274 -12.75 1.49 -17.16
N ALA A 275 -13.60 0.78 -17.91
CA ALA A 275 -14.45 -0.27 -17.36
C ALA A 275 -13.63 -1.51 -16.96
N LEU A 276 -12.56 -1.83 -17.69
CA LEU A 276 -11.63 -2.91 -17.32
C LEU A 276 -10.91 -2.58 -16.01
N THR A 277 -10.38 -1.36 -15.89
CA THR A 277 -9.73 -0.87 -14.67
C THR A 277 -10.65 -1.03 -13.46
N ARG A 278 -11.89 -0.52 -13.57
CA ARG A 278 -12.90 -0.65 -12.51
C ARG A 278 -13.27 -2.10 -12.17
N ARG A 279 -13.26 -3.02 -13.14
CA ARG A 279 -13.49 -4.45 -12.89
C ARG A 279 -12.32 -5.07 -12.11
N VAL A 280 -11.10 -4.75 -12.50
CA VAL A 280 -9.86 -5.21 -11.84
C VAL A 280 -9.80 -4.71 -10.39
N GLU A 281 -10.04 -3.41 -10.16
CA GLU A 281 -10.15 -2.82 -8.82
C GLU A 281 -11.21 -3.52 -7.95
N ARG A 282 -12.35 -3.90 -8.55
CA ARG A 282 -13.45 -4.59 -7.85
C ARG A 282 -13.11 -6.02 -7.44
N LEU A 283 -12.21 -6.67 -8.16
CA LEU A 283 -11.76 -8.03 -7.88
C LEU A 283 -10.68 -8.06 -6.80
N CYS A 284 -9.97 -6.95 -6.58
CA CYS A 284 -9.01 -6.81 -5.50
C CYS A 284 -9.69 -6.38 -4.19
N ASP A 285 -9.11 -6.76 -3.05
CA ASP A 285 -9.69 -6.44 -1.74
C ASP A 285 -9.26 -5.06 -1.25
N THR A 286 -8.00 -4.71 -1.50
CA THR A 286 -7.41 -3.39 -1.22
C THR A 286 -6.78 -2.88 -2.50
N VAL A 287 -7.01 -1.61 -2.83
CA VAL A 287 -6.45 -0.96 -4.02
C VAL A 287 -5.91 0.39 -3.61
N VAL A 288 -4.64 0.62 -3.93
CA VAL A 288 -3.97 1.91 -3.79
C VAL A 288 -3.40 2.32 -5.14
N LYS A 289 -3.40 3.62 -5.43
CA LYS A 289 -2.88 4.17 -6.67
C LYS A 289 -1.73 5.11 -6.36
N LEU A 290 -0.62 4.92 -7.07
CA LEU A 290 0.54 5.79 -7.00
C LEU A 290 0.51 6.77 -8.16
N GLU A 291 0.62 8.06 -7.85
CA GLU A 291 0.78 9.11 -8.85
C GLU A 291 2.13 9.77 -8.65
N SER A 292 3.08 9.51 -9.54
CA SER A 292 4.40 10.14 -9.50
C SER A 292 4.32 11.56 -10.03
N PHE A 293 5.03 12.50 -9.38
CA PHE A 293 5.20 13.84 -9.91
C PHE A 293 6.27 13.92 -10.99
N ALA A 294 7.21 12.96 -11.05
CA ALA A 294 8.27 12.96 -12.06
C ALA A 294 7.68 13.03 -13.48
N GLY A 295 8.04 14.07 -14.24
CA GLY A 295 7.57 14.31 -15.59
C GLY A 295 6.15 14.89 -15.69
N SER A 296 5.61 15.42 -14.60
CA SER A 296 4.31 16.10 -14.55
C SER A 296 4.44 17.56 -14.14
N ASP A 297 3.41 18.37 -14.40
CA ASP A 297 3.38 19.79 -14.00
C ASP A 297 3.51 19.96 -12.47
N ASN A 298 3.08 18.94 -11.70
CA ASN A 298 3.16 18.93 -10.24
C ASN A 298 4.61 18.89 -9.72
N GLU A 299 5.59 18.48 -10.52
CA GLU A 299 7.01 18.50 -10.12
C GLU A 299 7.53 19.92 -9.86
N THR A 300 7.03 20.88 -10.63
CA THR A 300 7.47 22.29 -10.54
C THR A 300 6.69 23.11 -9.53
N ASN A 301 5.61 22.55 -8.99
CA ASN A 301 4.71 23.28 -8.09
C ASN A 301 5.38 23.44 -6.70
N PRO A 302 5.53 24.68 -6.20
CA PRO A 302 6.15 24.94 -4.90
C PRO A 302 5.42 24.25 -3.74
N VAL A 303 4.13 23.99 -3.88
CA VAL A 303 3.29 23.26 -2.91
C VAL A 303 3.79 21.83 -2.69
N TYR A 304 4.34 21.18 -3.72
CA TYR A 304 4.71 19.77 -3.70
C TYR A 304 6.21 19.54 -3.54
N LYS A 305 6.99 20.57 -3.24
CA LYS A 305 8.46 20.53 -3.21
C LYS A 305 9.06 19.42 -2.33
N ASP A 306 8.35 19.01 -1.27
CA ASP A 306 8.81 17.97 -0.35
C ASP A 306 8.34 16.55 -0.70
N TYR A 307 7.46 16.42 -1.70
CA TYR A 307 6.79 15.20 -2.08
C TYR A 307 7.23 14.71 -3.46
N HIS A 308 7.19 13.40 -3.66
CA HIS A 308 7.55 12.76 -4.93
C HIS A 308 6.31 12.29 -5.70
N GLY A 309 5.16 12.28 -5.04
CA GLY A 309 3.88 11.92 -5.64
C GLY A 309 2.74 11.81 -4.63
N LEU A 310 1.55 11.53 -5.14
CA LEU A 310 0.34 11.31 -4.37
C LEU A 310 0.08 9.82 -4.14
N PHE A 311 -0.49 9.50 -2.98
CA PHE A 311 -0.87 8.15 -2.60
C PHE A 311 -2.38 8.08 -2.45
N HIS A 312 -3.07 7.52 -3.43
CA HIS A 312 -4.53 7.48 -3.44
C HIS A 312 -5.03 6.15 -2.91
N ILE A 313 -5.89 6.17 -1.89
CA ILE A 313 -6.59 4.96 -1.44
C ILE A 313 -7.87 4.84 -2.26
N VAL A 314 -7.86 3.95 -3.25
CA VAL A 314 -9.02 3.69 -4.09
C VAL A 314 -10.01 2.77 -3.37
N ARG A 315 -9.50 1.76 -2.64
CA ARG A 315 -10.33 0.80 -1.93
C ARG A 315 -9.63 0.19 -0.72
N LEU A 316 -10.39 0.06 0.37
CA LEU A 316 -9.97 -0.66 1.58
C LEU A 316 -10.77 -1.97 1.77
N PRO A 317 -10.18 -2.97 2.46
CA PRO A 317 -10.78 -4.28 2.61
C PRO A 317 -11.98 -4.24 3.57
N ARG A 318 -13.04 -4.98 3.21
CA ARG A 318 -14.24 -5.23 4.04
C ARG A 318 -14.38 -6.71 4.36
N LEU A 319 -13.27 -7.33 4.75
CA LEU A 319 -13.26 -8.74 5.08
C LEU A 319 -13.87 -8.92 6.47
N ASN A 320 -14.80 -9.88 6.62
CA ASN A 320 -15.49 -10.23 7.89
C ASN A 320 -16.08 -9.04 8.67
N SER A 321 -16.37 -7.92 7.99
CA SER A 321 -16.93 -6.71 8.58
C SER A 321 -17.79 -5.99 7.55
N LEU A 322 -18.89 -5.39 8.01
CA LEU A 322 -19.74 -4.54 7.18
C LEU A 322 -19.08 -3.18 6.88
N VAL A 323 -18.21 -2.74 7.78
CA VAL A 323 -17.54 -1.43 7.74
C VAL A 323 -16.03 -1.64 7.56
N CYS A 324 -15.41 -0.88 6.66
CA CYS A 324 -13.96 -0.84 6.53
C CYS A 324 -13.35 0.14 7.52
N HIS A 325 -12.06 -0.01 7.79
CA HIS A 325 -11.28 1.06 8.40
C HIS A 325 -11.43 2.35 7.56
N VAL A 326 -11.52 3.50 8.24
CA VAL A 326 -11.55 4.82 7.61
C VAL A 326 -10.29 5.55 8.05
N PRO A 327 -9.37 5.87 7.13
CA PRO A 327 -8.18 6.65 7.44
C PRO A 327 -8.54 8.06 7.94
N ASP A 328 -7.65 8.67 8.70
CA ASP A 328 -7.84 10.04 9.23
C ASP A 328 -7.91 11.10 8.10
N SER A 329 -7.25 10.84 6.96
CA SER A 329 -7.31 11.67 5.76
C SER A 329 -7.07 10.86 4.51
N PHE A 330 -7.71 11.25 3.42
CA PHE A 330 -7.46 10.71 2.07
C PHE A 330 -6.44 11.53 1.28
N ASP A 331 -6.14 12.76 1.70
CA ASP A 331 -5.10 13.60 1.13
C ASP A 331 -3.73 13.11 1.59
N LEU A 332 -3.18 12.16 0.86
CA LEU A 332 -1.92 11.50 1.21
C LEU A 332 -0.90 11.70 0.10
N ALA A 333 0.33 11.94 0.51
CA ALA A 333 1.46 12.07 -0.38
C ALA A 333 2.59 11.16 0.09
N PHE A 334 3.39 10.68 -0.85
CA PHE A 334 4.57 9.89 -0.55
C PHE A 334 5.83 10.70 -0.84
N LYS A 335 6.83 10.49 0.00
CA LYS A 335 8.18 11.03 -0.19
C LYS A 335 9.19 9.90 -0.12
N LEU A 336 10.15 9.96 -1.04
CA LEU A 336 11.30 9.06 -1.09
C LEU A 336 12.55 9.87 -0.74
N ARG A 337 12.92 9.93 0.54
CA ARG A 337 14.09 10.70 1.01
C ARG A 337 15.23 9.76 1.33
N ARG A 338 16.31 9.83 0.52
CA ARG A 338 17.61 9.12 0.59
C ARG A 338 17.52 7.59 0.75
N LYS A 339 16.85 7.11 1.78
CA LYS A 339 16.84 5.72 2.26
C LYS A 339 15.46 5.19 2.63
N LYS A 340 14.44 6.05 2.74
CA LYS A 340 13.10 5.66 3.21
C LYS A 340 11.99 6.17 2.31
N MET A 341 11.02 5.31 2.06
CA MET A 341 9.72 5.69 1.53
C MET A 341 8.78 5.90 2.71
N THR A 342 8.16 7.08 2.79
CA THR A 342 7.17 7.40 3.82
C THR A 342 5.92 7.99 3.16
N ILE A 343 4.77 7.58 3.66
CA ILE A 343 3.46 8.09 3.26
C ILE A 343 2.92 8.92 4.42
N GLU A 344 2.56 10.15 4.15
CA GLU A 344 2.05 11.07 5.16
C GLU A 344 0.89 11.89 4.61
N LYS A 345 0.15 12.53 5.54
CA LYS A 345 -0.89 13.46 5.17
C LYS A 345 -0.27 14.64 4.40
N LEU A 346 -0.86 14.96 3.26
CA LEU A 346 -0.47 16.12 2.49
C LEU A 346 -0.83 17.38 3.27
N HIS A 347 0.19 18.17 3.60
CA HIS A 347 0.02 19.48 4.20
C HIS A 347 0.32 20.54 3.15
N LEU A 348 -0.73 21.21 2.67
CA LEU A 348 -0.54 22.37 1.81
C LEU A 348 0.05 23.50 2.66
N PRO A 349 1.16 24.14 2.22
CA PRO A 349 1.66 25.32 2.90
C PRO A 349 0.56 26.39 2.90
N PRO A 350 0.42 27.17 4.00
CA PRO A 350 -0.54 28.25 4.02
C PRO A 350 -0.27 29.17 2.83
N GLU A 351 -1.31 29.56 2.11
CA GLU A 351 -1.21 30.60 1.07
C GLU A 351 -0.76 31.90 1.75
N LEU A 352 0.55 32.10 1.82
CA LEU A 352 1.13 33.40 2.07
C LEU A 352 0.98 34.18 0.77
N SER A 353 -0.24 34.67 0.55
CA SER A 353 -0.46 35.75 -0.39
C SER A 353 0.47 36.91 0.02
N GLU A 354 1.37 37.30 -0.88
CA GLU A 354 2.27 38.46 -0.71
C GLU A 354 1.53 39.79 -0.54
N THR A 355 0.19 39.79 -0.50
CA THR A 355 -0.68 40.95 -0.30
C THR A 355 -1.11 41.19 1.15
N ALA A 356 -0.54 40.49 2.14
CA ALA A 356 -0.71 40.87 3.54
C ALA A 356 0.24 42.01 3.97
N ASN A 357 0.45 43.01 3.11
CA ASN A 357 0.80 44.35 3.60
C ASN A 357 -0.44 44.91 4.31
N ARG A 358 -0.61 44.52 5.58
CA ARG A 358 -1.41 45.30 6.52
C ARG A 358 -0.73 46.67 6.63
N THR A 359 -1.14 47.62 5.81
CA THR A 359 -1.00 49.03 6.15
C THR A 359 -1.76 49.23 7.45
N GLN A 360 -1.02 49.29 8.56
CA GLN A 360 -1.46 49.99 9.76
C GLN A 360 -1.59 51.46 9.38
N GLU A 361 -2.75 51.85 8.86
CA GLU A 361 -3.20 53.24 8.99
C GLU A 361 -4.04 53.32 10.25
N ASP A 362 -3.40 53.77 11.31
CA ASP A 362 -4.05 54.32 12.49
C ASP A 362 -4.93 55.51 12.06
N SER A 363 -6.23 55.28 11.94
CA SER A 363 -7.22 56.37 11.90
C SER A 363 -8.10 56.30 13.15
N HIS A 364 -7.67 57.08 14.14
CA HIS A 364 -8.43 57.40 15.33
C HIS A 364 -9.76 58.12 15.03
N ARG A 365 -10.81 57.71 15.75
CA ARG A 365 -12.01 58.45 16.20
C ARG A 365 -13.22 58.57 15.25
N GLY A 366 -14.25 57.79 15.58
CA GLY A 366 -15.67 58.09 15.33
C GLY A 366 -16.58 57.07 16.03
N LYS A 367 -17.32 57.49 17.05
CA LYS A 367 -18.23 56.67 17.88
C LYS A 367 -19.40 56.04 17.08
N PRO A 368 -20.04 54.98 17.60
CA PRO A 368 -21.09 54.24 16.89
C PRO A 368 -22.45 54.92 17.01
N GLY A 369 -23.22 54.92 15.92
CA GLY A 369 -24.58 55.42 15.91
C GLY A 369 -25.41 54.88 14.75
N SER A 370 -26.48 54.15 15.09
CA SER A 370 -27.77 54.11 14.42
C SER A 370 -27.89 53.61 12.96
N LEU A 371 -28.42 52.38 12.84
CA LEU A 371 -29.52 51.97 11.95
C LEU A 371 -29.84 52.80 10.70
N SER A 372 -29.81 52.15 9.53
CA SER A 372 -30.94 52.22 8.59
C SER A 372 -30.99 50.98 7.68
N CYS A 373 -32.09 50.23 7.77
CA CYS A 373 -32.53 49.27 6.75
C CYS A 373 -32.84 50.01 5.44
N GLN A 374 -32.27 49.57 4.33
CA GLN A 374 -32.93 49.69 3.04
C GLN A 374 -32.84 48.37 2.28
N SER A 375 -34.00 47.75 2.19
CA SER A 375 -34.37 46.70 1.25
C SER A 375 -34.36 47.23 -0.18
N MET A 376 -33.74 46.50 -1.10
CA MET A 376 -34.22 46.46 -2.48
C MET A 376 -34.46 45.01 -2.88
N VAL A 377 -35.74 44.73 -3.06
CA VAL A 377 -36.33 43.55 -3.67
C VAL A 377 -36.33 43.78 -5.17
N THR A 378 -35.74 42.87 -5.95
CA THR A 378 -36.28 42.51 -7.27
C THR A 378 -36.12 41.01 -7.48
N ASN A 379 -37.28 40.36 -7.67
CA ASN A 379 -37.50 38.94 -7.89
C ASN A 379 -37.07 38.46 -9.28
N SER A 380 -37.13 37.12 -9.40
CA SER A 380 -37.27 36.28 -10.60
C SER A 380 -35.95 35.79 -11.20
N CYS A 381 -35.78 34.52 -11.57
CA CYS A 381 -36.62 33.33 -11.54
C CYS A 381 -35.67 32.11 -11.55
N LEU A 382 -35.99 31.09 -10.76
CA LEU A 382 -35.48 29.74 -10.95
C LEU A 382 -36.20 29.14 -12.17
N ASP A 383 -35.46 28.45 -13.03
CA ASP A 383 -36.02 27.38 -13.86
C ASP A 383 -35.06 26.19 -13.84
N PHE A 384 -35.68 25.05 -13.53
CA PHE A 384 -35.31 23.64 -13.50
C PHE A 384 -33.93 23.17 -13.98
#